data_AF-A0AAW2QL29-F1
#
_entry.id   AF-A0AAW2QL29-F1
#
_cell.length_a   1.000
_cell.length_b   1.000
_cell.length_c   1.000
_cell.angle_alpha   90.00
_cell.angle_beta   90.00
_cell.angle_gamma   90.00
#
_symmetry.space_group_name_H-M   'P 1'
#
loop_
_entity.id
_entity.type
_entity.pdbx_description
1 polymer ?
#
loop_
_entity_poly.entity_id
_entity_poly.type
_entity_poly.pdbx_seq_one_letter_code
_entity_poly.pdbx_strand_id
1 'polypeptide(L)'
;MDSKEHIEKFKRYEAEFKQYLMSKYFSDKTIFGGTYFDVKMNIDGQNITASRLPPYQSYLDPATFDEMISKGSSSTVETPTPST
;
A
#
# COMPACT_ATOMS: atom_id res chain seq x y z
N MET A 1 19.68 -9.78 -32.74
CA MET A 1 18.57 -9.55 -31.80
C MET A 1 17.84 -10.86 -31.66
N ASP A 2 18.00 -11.51 -30.52
CA ASP A 2 17.46 -12.85 -30.30
C ASP A 2 15.96 -12.73 -30.01
N SER A 3 15.14 -12.87 -31.05
CA SER A 3 13.69 -12.54 -30.98
C SER A 3 12.96 -13.34 -29.90
N LYS A 4 13.44 -14.55 -29.59
CA LYS A 4 12.84 -15.42 -28.59
C LYS A 4 13.08 -14.90 -27.17
N GLU A 5 14.30 -14.51 -26.84
CA GLU A 5 14.62 -13.91 -25.53
C GLU A 5 13.84 -12.62 -25.30
N HIS A 6 13.66 -11.80 -26.35
CA HIS A 6 12.87 -10.57 -26.25
C HIS A 6 11.38 -10.86 -25.96
N ILE A 7 10.81 -11.88 -26.61
CA ILE A 7 9.42 -12.29 -26.38
C ILE A 7 9.24 -12.82 -24.95
N GLU A 8 10.17 -13.65 -24.47
CA GLU A 8 10.11 -14.19 -23.11
C GLU A 8 10.27 -13.09 -22.05
N LYS A 9 11.20 -12.15 -22.25
CA LYS A 9 11.38 -10.97 -21.39
C LYS A 9 10.14 -10.09 -21.36
N PHE A 10 9.50 -9.86 -22.52
CA PHE A 10 8.28 -9.06 -22.60
C PHE A 10 7.12 -9.72 -21.82
N LYS A 11 6.89 -11.03 -22.02
CA LYS A 11 5.85 -11.78 -21.29
C LYS A 11 6.06 -11.73 -19.79
N ARG A 12 7.31 -11.84 -19.33
CA ARG A 12 7.67 -11.72 -17.92
C ARG A 12 7.35 -10.32 -17.37
N TYR A 13 7.77 -9.28 -18.08
CA TYR A 13 7.50 -7.90 -17.70
C TYR A 13 5.99 -7.61 -17.62
N GLU A 14 5.21 -8.07 -18.59
CA GLU A 14 3.76 -7.92 -18.60
C GLU A 14 3.11 -8.59 -17.37
N ALA A 15 3.52 -9.82 -17.04
CA ALA A 15 3.02 -10.54 -15.87
C ALA A 15 3.37 -9.84 -14.56
N GLU A 16 4.63 -9.41 -14.39
CA GLU A 16 5.11 -8.69 -13.21
C GLU A 16 4.40 -7.33 -13.06
N PHE A 17 4.20 -6.59 -14.16
CA PHE A 17 3.51 -5.30 -14.15
C PHE A 17 2.02 -5.43 -13.82
N LYS A 18 1.35 -6.46 -14.35
CA LYS A 18 -0.04 -6.76 -14.00
C LYS A 18 -0.17 -7.09 -12.51
N GLN A 19 0.73 -7.92 -11.98
CA GLN A 19 0.74 -8.25 -10.56
C GLN A 19 0.97 -6.99 -9.70
N TYR A 20 1.92 -6.13 -10.09
CA TYR A 20 2.16 -4.85 -9.43
C TYR A 20 0.90 -3.96 -9.39
N LEU A 21 0.21 -3.79 -10.51
CA LEU A 21 -1.01 -2.98 -10.59
C LEU A 21 -2.12 -3.53 -9.69
N MET A 22 -2.33 -4.85 -9.70
CA MET A 22 -3.31 -5.51 -8.84
C MET A 22 -2.97 -5.31 -7.36
N SER A 23 -1.72 -5.50 -6.98
CA SER A 23 -1.26 -5.25 -5.62
C SER A 23 -1.42 -3.79 -5.22
N LYS A 24 -1.05 -2.83 -6.08
CA LYS A 24 -1.09 -1.40 -5.77
C LYS A 24 -2.50 -0.85 -5.57
N TYR A 25 -3.45 -1.23 -6.41
CA TYR A 25 -4.77 -0.59 -6.45
C TYR A 25 -5.92 -1.46 -5.95
N PHE A 26 -5.75 -2.78 -5.86
CA PHE A 26 -6.87 -3.71 -5.63
C PHE A 26 -6.65 -4.73 -4.50
N SER A 27 -5.54 -4.68 -3.77
CA SER A 27 -5.22 -5.74 -2.79
C SER A 27 -5.47 -5.39 -1.32
N ASP A 28 -5.96 -4.18 -1.02
CA ASP A 28 -6.05 -3.60 0.32
C ASP A 28 -4.72 -3.64 1.12
N LYS A 29 -3.61 -3.88 0.42
CA LYS A 29 -2.24 -3.98 0.92
C LYS A 29 -1.37 -3.00 0.14
N THR A 30 -0.24 -2.65 0.72
CA THR A 30 0.80 -1.87 0.05
C THR A 30 1.48 -2.73 -1.03
N ILE A 31 2.18 -2.09 -1.97
CA ILE A 31 2.94 -2.78 -3.04
C ILE A 31 4.02 -3.74 -2.50
N PHE A 32 4.38 -3.63 -1.22
CA PHE A 32 5.33 -4.49 -0.50
C PHE A 32 4.64 -5.51 0.43
N GLY A 33 3.32 -5.66 0.33
CA GLY A 33 2.55 -6.64 1.11
C GLY A 33 2.19 -6.21 2.54
N GLY A 34 2.52 -4.98 2.93
CA GLY A 34 2.11 -4.39 4.21
C GLY A 34 0.64 -3.99 4.23
N THR A 35 0.09 -3.73 5.41
CA THR A 35 -1.32 -3.31 5.55
C THR A 35 -1.46 -1.81 5.23
N TYR A 36 -2.43 -1.44 4.39
CA TYR A 36 -2.67 -0.03 4.03
C TYR A 36 -3.49 0.74 5.08
N PHE A 37 -4.29 0.00 5.86
CA PHE A 37 -5.19 0.54 6.88
C PHE A 37 -4.69 0.16 8.27
N ASP A 38 -4.61 1.13 9.18
CA ASP A 38 -4.29 0.89 10.59
C ASP A 38 -5.51 0.46 11.38
N VAL A 39 -6.65 1.05 11.06
CA VAL A 39 -7.92 0.75 11.72
C VAL A 39 -8.84 0.06 10.74
N LYS A 40 -9.32 -1.13 11.11
CA LYS A 40 -10.48 -1.77 10.50
C LYS A 40 -11.51 -2.00 11.59
N MET A 41 -12.68 -1.38 11.47
CA MET A 41 -13.77 -1.54 12.42
C MET A 41 -15.05 -1.92 11.68
N ASN A 42 -15.82 -2.83 12.26
CA ASN A 42 -17.15 -3.15 11.78
C ASN A 42 -18.18 -2.35 12.58
N ILE A 43 -18.97 -1.53 11.90
CA ILE A 43 -20.08 -0.77 12.49
C ILE A 43 -21.32 -1.13 11.69
N ASP A 44 -22.33 -1.71 12.34
CA ASP A 44 -23.60 -2.11 11.72
C ASP A 44 -23.44 -2.97 10.45
N GLY A 45 -22.47 -3.88 10.44
CA GLY A 45 -22.19 -4.75 9.30
C GLY A 45 -21.36 -4.10 8.19
N GLN A 46 -21.05 -2.80 8.28
CA GLN A 46 -20.17 -2.10 7.35
C GLN A 46 -18.73 -2.09 7.89
N ASN A 47 -17.77 -2.45 7.03
CA ASN A 47 -16.35 -2.33 7.36
C ASN A 47 -15.88 -0.91 7.05
N ILE A 48 -15.64 -0.14 8.10
CA ILE A 48 -15.00 1.18 8.03
C ILE A 48 -13.50 0.98 8.20
N THR A 49 -12.71 1.56 7.30
CA THR A 49 -11.25 1.49 7.36
C THR A 49 -10.64 2.89 7.37
N ALA A 50 -9.62 3.10 8.19
CA ALA A 50 -8.84 4.33 8.20
C ALA A 50 -7.42 4.03 7.69
N SER A 51 -6.99 4.73 6.65
CA SER A 51 -5.64 4.59 6.11
C SER A 51 -4.63 5.21 7.06
N ARG A 52 -3.47 4.58 7.20
CA ARG A 52 -2.34 5.16 7.94
C ARG A 52 -1.77 6.41 7.26
N LEU A 53 -1.91 6.50 5.94
CA LEU A 53 -1.30 7.55 5.13
C LEU A 53 -2.38 8.48 4.54
N PRO A 54 -2.07 9.77 4.39
CA PRO A 54 -2.93 10.68 3.65
C PRO A 54 -3.18 10.17 2.21
N PRO A 55 -4.39 10.35 1.64
CA PRO A 55 -4.79 9.75 0.37
C PRO A 55 -3.85 10.08 -0.80
N TYR A 56 -3.26 11.27 -0.79
CA TYR A 56 -2.37 11.78 -1.83
C TYR A 56 -0.97 11.15 -1.81
N GLN A 57 -0.57 10.49 -0.73
CA GLN A 57 0.75 9.86 -0.61
C GLN A 57 0.93 8.67 -1.55
N SER A 58 -0.17 8.07 -2.01
CA SER A 58 -0.17 6.99 -3.00
C SER A 58 0.36 7.40 -4.40
N TYR A 59 0.44 8.71 -4.67
CA TYR A 59 0.96 9.27 -5.93
C TYR A 59 2.46 9.60 -5.90
N LEU A 60 3.13 9.43 -4.76
CA LEU A 60 4.57 9.63 -4.69
C LEU A 60 5.34 8.58 -5.50
N ASP A 61 6.61 8.91 -5.78
CA ASP A 61 7.57 7.95 -6.31
C ASP A 61 7.63 6.69 -5.41
N PRO A 62 7.63 5.46 -5.97
CA PRO A 62 7.57 4.23 -5.18
C PRO A 62 8.68 4.07 -4.13
N ALA A 63 9.90 4.53 -4.39
CA ALA A 63 11.00 4.42 -3.43
C ALA A 63 10.79 5.38 -2.25
N THR A 64 10.27 6.57 -2.53
CA THR A 64 9.91 7.55 -1.50
C THR A 64 8.77 7.03 -0.62
N PHE A 65 7.78 6.39 -1.24
CA PHE A 65 6.64 5.78 -0.54
C PHE A 65 7.05 4.63 0.39
N ASP A 66 7.98 3.78 -0.05
CA ASP A 66 8.51 2.67 0.76
C ASP A 66 9.22 3.16 2.03
N GLU A 67 10.10 4.16 1.88
CA GLU A 67 10.82 4.76 3.00
C GLU A 67 9.86 5.36 4.04
N MET A 68 8.80 6.04 3.57
CA MET A 68 7.78 6.64 4.44
C MET A 68 6.98 5.58 5.21
N ILE A 69 6.62 4.49 4.55
CA ILE A 69 5.93 3.35 5.18
C ILE A 69 6.83 2.71 6.24
N SER A 70 8.12 2.50 5.91
CA SER A 70 9.11 1.86 6.76
C SER A 70 9.45 2.70 8.00
N LYS A 71 9.54 4.02 7.85
CA LYS A 71 9.88 4.95 8.95
C LYS A 71 8.69 5.34 9.84
N GLY A 72 7.46 5.23 9.34
CA GLY A 72 6.26 5.75 10.01
C GLY A 72 5.77 4.97 11.24
N SER A 73 6.62 4.22 11.95
CA SER A 73 6.23 3.48 13.16
C SER A 73 6.43 4.26 14.48
N SER A 74 6.67 5.58 14.42
CA SER A 74 6.65 6.42 15.63
C SER A 74 5.21 6.81 15.97
N SER A 75 4.55 5.96 16.76
CA SER A 75 3.29 6.27 17.44
C SER A 75 3.42 7.58 18.21
N THR A 76 2.68 8.62 17.79
CA THR A 76 2.37 9.74 18.68
C THR A 76 1.32 9.22 19.66
N VAL A 77 1.75 8.98 20.90
CA VAL A 77 0.88 8.61 22.03
C VAL A 77 -0.22 9.65 22.17
N GLU A 78 -1.46 9.28 21.88
CA GLU A 78 -2.61 10.10 22.27
C GLU A 78 -2.71 10.11 23.79
N THR A 79 -2.59 11.30 24.38
CA THR A 79 -2.76 11.53 25.81
C THR A 79 -4.26 11.54 26.12
N PRO A 80 -4.78 10.71 27.03
CA PRO A 80 -6.19 10.76 27.40
C PRO A 80 -6.46 12.04 28.19
N THR A 81 -7.24 12.95 27.62
CA THR A 81 -7.83 14.07 28.37
C THR A 81 -8.91 13.53 29.31
N PRO A 82 -8.81 13.76 30.64
CA PRO A 82 -9.87 13.39 31.56
C PRO A 82 -11.06 14.34 31.41
N SER A 83 -12.23 13.77 31.11
CA SER A 83 -13.50 14.49 31.19
C SER A 83 -13.79 14.84 32.66
N THR A 84 -14.06 16.13 32.92
CA THR A 84 -14.62 16.63 34.19
C THR A 84 -16.12 16.68 34.09
#